data_AF-A0A847II65-F1
#
_entry.id   AF-A0A847II65-F1
#
_cell.length_a   1.000
_cell.length_b   1.000
_cell.length_c   1.000
_cell.angle_alpha   90.00
_cell.angle_beta   90.00
_cell.angle_gamma   90.00
#
_symmetry.space_group_name_H-M   'P 1'
#
loop_
_entity.id
_entity.type
_entity.pdbx_description
1 polymer ?
#
loop_
_entity_poly.entity_id
_entity_poly.type
_entity_poly.pdbx_seq_one_letter_code
_entity_poly.pdbx_strand_id
1 'polypeptide(L)' 'MINHEVRTRRSANEFPTTEHLAYKIAQVAVDPVEVPADTAEMIVNRIIDNAAVSAASVARRPV' A
#
# COMPACT_ATOMS: atom_id res chain seq x y z
N MET A 1 4.62 19.55 -0.41
CA MET A 1 5.24 18.34 0.19
C MET A 1 5.03 18.41 1.69
N ILE A 2 4.39 17.41 2.29
CA ILE A 2 4.19 17.33 3.74
C ILE A 2 5.25 16.40 4.30
N ASN A 3 6.04 16.87 5.27
CA ASN A 3 7.04 16.04 5.94
C ASN A 3 6.43 15.47 7.23
N HIS A 4 6.55 14.15 7.41
CA HIS A 4 6.11 13.46 8.62
C HIS A 4 7.32 12.97 9.41
N GLU A 5 7.46 13.42 10.66
CA GLU A 5 8.45 12.84 11.56
C GLU A 5 7.96 11.48 12.07
N VAL A 6 8.80 10.46 11.95
CA VAL A 6 8.49 9.08 12.33
C VAL A 6 9.49 8.63 13.39
N ARG A 7 8.96 8.12 14.51
CA ARG A 7 9.74 7.55 15.60
C ARG A 7 8.99 6.40 16.24
N THR A 8 9.73 5.52 16.91
CA THR A 8 9.14 4.47 17.73
C THR A 8 8.52 5.06 19.00
N ARG A 9 7.45 4.43 19.50
CA ARG A 9 6.79 4.77 20.77
C ARG A 9 6.53 3.50 21.55
N ARG A 10 6.45 3.60 22.88
CA ARG A 10 6.02 2.48 23.73
C ARG A 10 4.54 2.20 23.46
N SER A 11 4.17 0.93 23.34
CA SER A 11 2.78 0.51 23.08
C SER A 11 1.81 0.90 24.20
N ALA A 12 2.31 1.07 25.43
CA ALA A 12 1.50 1.48 26.59
C ALA A 12 1.13 2.97 26.60
N ASN A 13 1.77 3.80 25.75
CA ASN A 13 1.47 5.22 25.70
C ASN A 13 0.21 5.44 24.87
N GLU A 14 -0.68 6.30 25.35
CA GLU A 14 -1.78 6.79 24.53
C GLU A 14 -1.23 7.50 23.28
N PHE A 15 -1.76 7.12 22.11
CA PHE A 15 -1.27 7.62 20.84
C PHE A 15 -2.44 7.76 19.84
N PRO A 16 -2.82 9.00 19.47
CA PRO A 16 -3.96 9.25 18.61
C PRO A 16 -3.82 8.54 17.26
N THR A 17 -4.88 7.88 16.78
CA THR A 17 -4.91 7.16 15.49
C THR A 17 -4.39 8.02 14.33
N THR A 18 -4.70 9.31 14.34
CA THR A 18 -4.28 10.28 13.31
C THR A 18 -2.77 10.52 13.27
N GLU A 19 -2.05 10.27 14.36
CA GLU A 19 -0.59 10.40 14.41
C GLU A 19 0.15 9.17 13.88
N HIS A 20 -0.52 8.01 13.77
CA HIS A 20 0.09 6.79 13.26
C HIS A 20 0.57 6.95 11.83
N LEU A 21 1.74 6.39 11.52
CA LEU A 21 2.25 6.37 10.15
C LEU A 21 1.26 5.69 9.20
N ALA A 22 0.61 4.60 9.64
CA ALA A 22 -0.41 3.91 8.86
C ALA A 22 -1.59 4.85 8.48
N TYR A 23 -2.04 5.70 9.41
CA TYR A 23 -3.09 6.68 9.11
C TYR A 23 -2.63 7.70 8.08
N LYS A 24 -1.39 8.21 8.22
CA LYS A 24 -0.81 9.18 7.27
C LYS A 24 -0.65 8.57 5.86
N ILE A 25 -0.24 7.31 5.76
CA ILE A 25 -0.20 6.57 4.49
C ILE A 25 -1.61 6.41 3.92
N ALA A 26 -2.60 6.07 4.75
CA ALA A 26 -3.99 5.94 4.31
C ALA A 26 -4.54 7.26 3.76
N GLN A 27 -4.16 8.41 4.34
CA GLN A 27 -4.53 9.73 3.81
C GLN A 27 -3.97 9.95 2.40
N VAL A 28 -2.72 9.54 2.12
CA VAL A 28 -2.15 9.60 0.77
C VAL A 28 -2.90 8.67 -0.19
N ALA A 29 -3.29 7.48 0.26
CA ALA A 29 -3.99 6.51 -0.57
C ALA A 29 -5.41 6.93 -0.95
N VAL A 30 -6.05 7.80 -0.16
CA VAL A 30 -7.40 8.34 -0.45
C VAL A 30 -7.37 9.77 -1.02
N ASP A 31 -6.19 10.32 -1.28
CA ASP A 31 -6.03 11.62 -1.90
C ASP A 31 -6.72 11.60 -3.29
N PRO A 32 -7.73 12.43 -3.57
CA PRO A 32 -8.52 12.37 -4.79
C PRO A 32 -7.79 13.00 -6.00
N VAL A 33 -6.52 12.65 -6.16
CA VAL A 33 -5.71 13.04 -7.31
C VAL A 33 -5.97 12.10 -8.49
N GLU A 34 -5.91 12.66 -9.69
CA GLU A 34 -6.05 11.87 -10.91
C GLU A 34 -4.91 10.85 -11.02
N VAL A 35 -5.25 9.63 -11.46
CA VAL A 35 -4.26 8.60 -11.76
C VAL A 35 -3.78 8.79 -13.20
N PRO A 36 -2.47 9.02 -13.43
CA PRO A 36 -1.93 9.13 -14.79
C PRO A 36 -2.22 7.89 -15.64
N ALA A 37 -2.47 8.09 -16.95
CA ALA A 37 -2.90 7.01 -17.84
C ALA A 37 -1.87 5.88 -17.97
N ASP A 38 -0.59 6.22 -18.03
CA ASP A 38 0.53 5.25 -18.06
C ASP A 38 0.60 4.40 -16.77
N THR A 39 0.30 5.02 -15.63
CA THR A 39 0.24 4.36 -14.33
C THR A 39 -0.96 3.39 -14.27
N ALA A 40 -2.11 3.81 -14.78
CA ALA A 40 -3.29 2.94 -14.87
C ALA A 40 -3.02 1.71 -15.76
N GLU A 41 -2.41 1.91 -16.93
CA GLU A 41 -2.01 0.82 -17.84
C GLU A 41 -1.03 -0.16 -17.16
N MET A 42 -0.01 0.37 -16.49
CA MET A 42 0.93 -0.43 -15.71
C MET A 42 0.22 -1.24 -14.61
N ILE A 43 -0.74 -0.65 -13.88
CA ILE A 43 -1.50 -1.37 -12.84
C ILE A 43 -2.28 -2.53 -13.45
N VAL A 44 -2.94 -2.33 -14.59
CA VAL A 44 -3.67 -3.40 -15.30
C VAL A 44 -2.73 -4.57 -15.60
N ASN A 45 -1.55 -4.30 -16.17
CA ASN A 45 -0.56 -5.34 -16.44
C ASN A 45 -0.10 -6.06 -15.16
N ARG A 46 0.10 -5.33 -14.07
CA ARG A 46 0.50 -5.93 -12.79
C ARG A 46 -0.55 -6.90 -12.21
N ILE A 47 -1.84 -6.58 -12.38
CA ILE A 47 -2.94 -7.47 -11.98
C ILE A 47 -2.92 -8.75 -12.81
N ILE A 48 -2.76 -8.63 -14.13
CA ILE A 48 -2.66 -9.78 -15.04
C ILE A 48 -1.48 -10.67 -14.65
N ASP A 49 -0.30 -10.09 -14.42
CA ASP A 49 0.90 -10.83 -14.03
C ASP A 49 0.71 -11.60 -12.70
N ASN A 50 0.17 -10.95 -11.68
CA ASN A 50 -0.08 -11.60 -10.39
C ASN A 50 -1.12 -12.72 -10.50
N ALA A 51 -2.18 -12.51 -11.29
CA ALA A 51 -3.18 -13.54 -11.56
C ALA A 51 -2.57 -14.74 -12.30
N ALA A 52 -1.73 -14.48 -13.31
CA ALA A 52 -1.02 -15.53 -14.05
C ALA A 52 -0.07 -16.32 -13.14
N VAL A 53 0.71 -15.64 -12.29
CA VAL A 53 1.58 -16.30 -11.30
C VAL A 53 0.76 -17.13 -10.32
N SER A 54 -0.37 -16.61 -9.83
CA SER A 54 -1.27 -17.35 -8.93
C SER A 54 -1.85 -18.60 -9.59
N ALA A 55 -2.29 -18.51 -10.85
CA ALA A 55 -2.79 -19.66 -11.59
C ALA A 55 -1.69 -20.71 -11.82
N ALA A 56 -0.48 -20.28 -12.17
CA ALA A 56 0.66 -21.17 -12.41
C ALA A 56 1.22 -21.82 -11.12
N SER A 57 0.96 -21.22 -9.95
CA SER A 57 1.44 -21.72 -8.66
C SER A 57 0.45 -22.64 -7.95
N VAL A 58 -0.80 -22.76 -8.40
CA VAL A 58 -1.87 -23.54 -7.74
C VAL A 58 -1.47 -24.98 -7.42
N ALA A 59 -0.72 -25.65 -8.30
CA ALA A 59 -0.31 -27.04 -8.12
C ALA A 59 1.08 -27.19 -7.45
N ARG A 60 1.77 -26.08 -7.16
CA ARG A 60 3.11 -26.11 -6.56
C ARG A 60 3.01 -26.28 -5.05
N ARG A 61 3.98 -26.99 -4.45
CA ARG A 61 4.12 -27.00 -2.98
C ARG A 61 4.52 -25.60 -2.49
N PRO A 62 4.05 -25.17 -1.31
CA PRO A 62 4.54 -23.96 -0.66
C PRO A 62 6.06 -24.02 -0.48
N VAL A 63 6.71 -22.86 -0.67
CA VAL A 63 8.12 -22.63 -0.34
C VAL A 63 8.24 -21.89 0.98
#